data_AF-A0A6P9CVE3-F1
#
_entry.id   AF-A0A6P9CVE3-F1
#
_cell.length_a   1.000
_cell.length_b   1.000
_cell.length_c   1.000
_cell.angle_alpha   90.00
_cell.angle_beta   90.00
_cell.angle_gamma   90.00
#
_symmetry.space_group_name_H-M   'P 1'
#
loop_
_entity.id
_entity.type
_entity.pdbx_description
1 polymer ?
#
loop_
_entity_poly.entity_id
_entity_poly.type
_entity_poly.pdbx_seq_one_letter_code
_entity_poly.pdbx_strand_id
1 'polypeptide(L)'
;MAAESSPSASPAPADRAQAENQEGDAGKRSKQATAKARWTLLRQVLKQKPLENANLQQISVRRFASFGLFSITEDSIVAEDDSRSWFQYKSNYYPDYIISLRCNSRLLNVEDVLTSFDNTGNVCIWPSEEILAYYCLKHQEIFSILRWDNETDVSQLEGHFDIVMCADCLFLDQYRASLVDAIKRLLHHSGKALIFAPLRGDTLNQFCSLAEKAGFSIERHENYDERISNFHSKLKKEEKDIYDPNLHYPFFLVLTKEG
;
A
#
# COMPACT_ATOMS: atom_id res chain seq x y z
N MET A 1 -8.99 -65.45 -28.94
CA MET A 1 -10.05 -65.00 -28.00
C MET A 1 -9.34 -64.27 -26.88
N ALA A 2 -9.56 -63.01 -26.50
CA ALA A 2 -10.42 -61.89 -26.91
C ALA A 2 -9.70 -60.62 -26.33
N ALA A 3 -9.49 -59.56 -27.11
CA ALA A 3 -10.23 -58.28 -27.14
C ALA A 3 -10.13 -57.38 -25.88
N GLU A 4 -9.46 -56.24 -26.08
CA GLU A 4 -9.70 -54.84 -25.62
C GLU A 4 -10.14 -54.49 -24.19
N SER A 5 -9.49 -53.48 -23.58
CA SER A 5 -10.08 -52.12 -23.41
C SER A 5 -9.11 -51.14 -22.73
N SER A 6 -8.90 -49.99 -23.40
CA SER A 6 -8.18 -48.81 -22.90
C SER A 6 -9.01 -48.03 -21.88
N PRO A 7 -8.38 -47.16 -21.05
CA PRO A 7 -9.11 -46.03 -20.49
C PRO A 7 -8.51 -44.66 -20.82
N SER A 8 -9.44 -43.75 -21.11
CA SER A 8 -9.48 -42.33 -20.73
C SER A 8 -8.66 -41.33 -21.55
N ALA A 9 -9.34 -40.78 -22.55
CA ALA A 9 -8.97 -39.60 -23.32
C ALA A 9 -8.72 -38.36 -22.44
N SER A 10 -7.68 -37.60 -22.77
CA SER A 10 -7.50 -36.22 -22.34
C SER A 10 -8.65 -35.35 -22.85
N PRO A 11 -9.14 -34.36 -22.08
CA PRO A 11 -10.25 -33.51 -22.51
C PRO A 11 -9.83 -32.69 -23.75
N ALA A 12 -10.74 -32.57 -24.70
CA ALA A 12 -10.55 -31.83 -25.93
C ALA A 12 -10.33 -30.33 -25.65
N PRO A 13 -9.55 -29.61 -26.48
CA PRO A 13 -9.19 -28.20 -26.27
C PRO A 13 -10.39 -27.22 -26.22
N ALA A 14 -11.60 -27.67 -26.55
CA ALA A 14 -12.82 -26.86 -26.43
C ALA A 14 -13.33 -26.71 -24.98
N ASP A 15 -13.06 -27.66 -24.07
CA ASP A 15 -13.49 -27.59 -22.67
C ASP A 15 -12.63 -26.64 -21.83
N ARG A 16 -11.37 -26.42 -22.22
CA ARG A 16 -10.45 -25.51 -21.52
C ARG A 16 -10.82 -24.03 -21.72
N ALA A 17 -11.33 -23.69 -22.90
CA ALA A 17 -11.77 -22.32 -23.23
C ALA A 17 -13.10 -21.93 -22.55
N GLN A 18 -13.94 -22.90 -22.17
CA GLN A 18 -15.17 -22.62 -21.41
C GLN A 18 -14.91 -22.46 -19.91
N ALA A 19 -13.94 -23.19 -19.35
CA ALA A 19 -13.53 -23.03 -17.95
C ALA A 19 -12.91 -21.64 -17.68
N GLU A 20 -12.07 -21.14 -18.59
CA GLU A 20 -11.45 -19.81 -18.46
C GLU A 20 -12.47 -18.67 -18.62
N ASN A 21 -13.49 -18.84 -19.47
CA ASN A 21 -14.58 -17.85 -19.59
C ASN A 21 -15.56 -17.88 -18.41
N GLN A 22 -15.78 -19.04 -17.79
CA GLN A 22 -16.64 -19.16 -16.60
C GLN A 22 -15.96 -18.63 -15.32
N GLU A 23 -14.64 -18.83 -15.16
CA GLU A 23 -13.87 -18.22 -14.07
C GLU A 23 -13.83 -16.68 -14.19
N GLY A 24 -13.74 -16.16 -15.42
CA GLY A 24 -13.81 -14.72 -15.71
C GLY A 24 -15.17 -14.09 -15.39
N ASP A 25 -16.28 -14.77 -15.70
CA ASP A 25 -17.64 -14.27 -15.42
C ASP A 25 -18.02 -14.41 -13.94
N ALA A 26 -17.69 -15.53 -13.30
CA ALA A 26 -17.88 -15.72 -11.85
C ALA A 26 -17.07 -14.71 -11.02
N GLY A 27 -15.81 -14.46 -11.42
CA GLY A 27 -14.95 -13.45 -10.81
C GLY A 27 -15.49 -12.02 -10.98
N LYS A 28 -16.06 -11.69 -12.15
CA LYS A 28 -16.73 -10.39 -12.38
C LYS A 28 -17.99 -10.22 -11.54
N ARG A 29 -18.85 -11.25 -11.45
CA ARG A 29 -20.06 -11.23 -10.61
C ARG A 29 -19.73 -11.11 -9.12
N SER A 30 -18.67 -11.79 -8.66
CA SER A 30 -18.17 -11.68 -7.28
C SER A 30 -17.63 -10.28 -6.95
N LYS A 31 -16.86 -9.68 -7.87
CA LYS A 31 -16.38 -8.28 -7.73
C LYS A 31 -17.54 -7.27 -7.71
N GLN A 32 -18.56 -7.45 -8.55
CA GLN A 32 -19.77 -6.62 -8.55
C GLN A 32 -20.59 -6.78 -7.26
N ALA A 33 -20.74 -7.99 -6.75
CA ALA A 33 -21.41 -8.25 -5.47
C ALA A 33 -20.67 -7.58 -4.30
N THR A 34 -19.34 -7.66 -4.29
CA THR A 34 -18.49 -6.99 -3.29
C THR A 34 -18.62 -5.47 -3.35
N ALA A 35 -18.58 -4.89 -4.55
CA ALA A 35 -18.79 -3.45 -4.74
C ALA A 35 -20.17 -3.01 -4.24
N LYS A 36 -21.23 -3.77 -4.58
CA LYS A 36 -22.60 -3.49 -4.13
C LYS A 36 -22.74 -3.57 -2.60
N ALA A 37 -22.08 -4.54 -1.96
CA ALA A 37 -22.05 -4.65 -0.51
C ALA A 37 -21.35 -3.44 0.15
N ARG A 38 -20.23 -2.98 -0.42
CA ARG A 38 -19.51 -1.78 0.03
C ARG A 38 -20.37 -0.50 -0.10
N TRP A 39 -21.05 -0.31 -1.23
CA TRP A 39 -21.96 0.83 -1.42
C TRP A 39 -23.15 0.79 -0.46
N THR A 40 -23.63 -0.40 -0.12
CA THR A 40 -24.71 -0.58 0.86
C THR A 40 -24.25 -0.21 2.27
N LEU A 41 -23.05 -0.64 2.65
CA LEU A 41 -22.41 -0.29 3.92
C LEU A 41 -22.21 1.23 4.05
N LEU A 42 -21.62 1.85 3.02
CA LEU A 42 -21.43 3.30 2.97
C LEU A 42 -22.76 4.04 3.13
N ARG A 43 -23.81 3.60 2.41
CA ARG A 43 -25.16 4.17 2.53
C ARG A 43 -25.76 4.05 3.93
N GLN A 44 -25.48 2.96 4.66
CA GLN A 44 -25.94 2.78 6.04
C GLN A 44 -25.21 3.73 7.01
N VAL A 45 -23.89 3.86 6.86
CA VAL A 45 -23.05 4.78 7.64
C VAL A 45 -23.51 6.23 7.43
N LEU A 46 -23.68 6.65 6.16
CA LEU A 46 -24.16 8.00 5.83
C LEU A 46 -25.59 8.29 6.34
N LYS A 47 -26.40 7.24 6.56
CA LYS A 47 -27.76 7.35 7.12
C LYS A 47 -27.83 7.18 8.63
N GLN A 48 -26.67 7.09 9.32
CA GLN A 48 -26.57 6.86 10.76
C GLN A 48 -27.40 5.66 11.25
N LYS A 49 -27.56 4.63 10.41
CA LYS A 49 -28.28 3.42 10.80
C LYS A 49 -27.34 2.49 11.58
N PRO A 50 -27.81 1.81 12.63
CA PRO A 50 -27.00 0.82 13.35
C PRO A 50 -26.53 -0.27 12.38
N LEU A 51 -25.23 -0.58 12.42
CA LEU A 51 -24.61 -1.61 11.61
C LEU A 51 -24.80 -2.96 12.29
N GLU A 52 -25.45 -3.91 11.61
CA GLU A 52 -25.47 -5.31 12.07
C GLU A 52 -24.09 -5.93 11.79
N ASN A 53 -23.38 -6.30 12.87
CA ASN A 53 -21.98 -6.74 12.85
C ASN A 53 -21.69 -8.00 12.01
N ALA A 54 -22.71 -8.78 11.64
CA ALA A 54 -22.54 -10.16 11.19
C ALA A 54 -21.79 -10.35 9.86
N ASN A 55 -21.64 -9.31 9.02
CA ASN A 55 -20.97 -9.42 7.71
C ASN A 55 -19.88 -8.37 7.45
N LEU A 56 -19.52 -7.55 8.43
CA LEU A 56 -18.54 -6.47 8.24
C LEU A 56 -17.14 -7.00 7.89
N GLN A 57 -16.71 -8.14 8.46
CA GLN A 57 -15.41 -8.75 8.15
C GLN A 57 -15.32 -9.28 6.71
N GLN A 58 -16.42 -9.72 6.11
CA GLN A 58 -16.45 -10.17 4.71
C GLN A 58 -16.41 -8.97 3.73
N ILE A 59 -16.97 -7.83 4.14
CA ILE A 59 -17.03 -6.58 3.35
C ILE A 59 -15.78 -5.71 3.57
N SER A 60 -15.08 -5.90 4.70
CA SER A 60 -13.92 -5.13 5.14
C SER A 60 -12.75 -5.18 4.16
N VAL A 61 -12.12 -4.02 3.99
CA VAL A 61 -11.13 -3.71 2.95
C VAL A 61 -9.69 -3.98 3.43
N ARG A 62 -9.44 -4.07 4.74
CA ARG A 62 -8.11 -4.27 5.34
C ARG A 62 -8.03 -5.59 6.09
N ARG A 63 -7.72 -6.67 5.37
CA ARG A 63 -7.57 -8.02 5.93
C ARG A 63 -6.17 -8.27 6.49
N PHE A 64 -5.17 -7.64 5.89
CA PHE A 64 -3.82 -7.55 6.41
C PHE A 64 -3.54 -6.10 6.80
N ALA A 65 -3.08 -5.90 8.03
CA ALA A 65 -2.89 -4.56 8.57
C ALA A 65 -1.42 -4.15 8.63
N SER A 66 -0.53 -5.04 9.04
CA SER A 66 0.82 -4.66 9.47
C SER A 66 1.75 -5.86 9.50
N PHE A 67 3.06 -5.59 9.36
CA PHE A 67 4.13 -6.58 9.56
C PHE A 67 4.54 -6.73 11.03
N GLY A 68 3.89 -6.02 11.96
CA GLY A 68 4.16 -6.11 13.40
C GLY A 68 5.51 -5.53 13.80
N LEU A 69 6.01 -4.53 13.07
CA LEU A 69 7.29 -3.88 13.34
C LEU A 69 7.21 -2.91 14.53
N PHE A 70 6.00 -2.44 14.84
CA PHE A 70 5.71 -1.55 15.95
C PHE A 70 4.65 -2.13 16.87
N SER A 71 4.82 -1.91 18.18
CA SER A 71 3.77 -2.06 19.18
C SER A 71 2.99 -0.75 19.29
N ILE A 72 1.67 -0.86 19.41
CA ILE A 72 0.75 0.28 19.43
C ILE A 72 0.04 0.29 20.78
N THR A 73 0.09 1.41 21.49
CA THR A 73 -0.65 1.63 22.73
C THR A 73 -1.46 2.92 22.64
N GLU A 74 -2.74 2.88 23.00
CA GLU A 74 -3.58 4.10 23.07
C GLU A 74 -3.14 4.94 24.26
N ASP A 75 -2.85 6.21 24.01
CA ASP A 75 -2.39 7.15 25.03
C ASP A 75 -3.59 7.87 25.64
N SER A 76 -3.94 7.54 26.88
CA SER A 76 -5.16 7.99 27.55
C SER A 76 -5.05 9.40 28.16
N ILE A 77 -3.89 10.05 28.04
CA ILE A 77 -3.54 11.24 28.85
C ILE A 77 -3.96 12.56 28.18
N VAL A 78 -4.28 12.56 26.88
CA VAL A 78 -4.59 13.79 26.11
C VAL A 78 -6.07 13.83 25.71
N ALA A 79 -6.96 13.88 26.69
CA ALA A 79 -8.40 14.02 26.47
C ALA A 79 -8.89 15.37 27.04
N GLU A 80 -8.58 16.47 26.35
CA GLU A 80 -9.18 17.78 26.67
C GLU A 80 -10.00 18.40 25.53
N ASP A 81 -9.96 17.91 24.28
CA ASP A 81 -10.96 18.32 23.29
C ASP A 81 -11.09 17.37 22.08
N ASP A 82 -12.31 17.37 21.54
CA ASP A 82 -13.01 16.56 20.54
C ASP A 82 -12.29 15.52 19.63
N SER A 83 -12.90 14.32 19.59
CA SER A 83 -12.93 13.33 18.48
C SER A 83 -11.67 12.57 18.04
N ARG A 84 -10.49 12.83 18.59
CA ARG A 84 -9.22 12.23 18.12
C ARG A 84 -8.49 11.45 19.22
N SER A 85 -8.11 10.20 18.94
CA SER A 85 -7.32 9.38 19.86
C SER A 85 -5.83 9.47 19.52
N TRP A 86 -4.98 9.56 20.54
CA TRP A 86 -3.53 9.46 20.38
C TRP A 86 -3.08 8.00 20.55
N PHE A 87 -2.18 7.57 19.68
CA PHE A 87 -1.58 6.25 19.70
C PHE A 87 -0.07 6.38 19.70
N GLN A 88 0.56 5.71 20.65
CA GLN A 88 2.00 5.62 20.74
C GLN A 88 2.48 4.39 19.96
N TYR A 89 3.35 4.62 18.99
CA TYR A 89 4.01 3.61 18.20
C TYR A 89 5.44 3.46 18.70
N LYS A 90 5.77 2.27 19.18
CA LYS A 90 7.11 1.92 19.66
C LYS A 90 7.70 0.84 18.78
N SER A 91 8.92 1.07 18.26
CA SER A 91 9.58 0.03 17.47
C SER A 91 9.85 -1.20 18.34
N ASN A 92 9.46 -2.38 17.86
CA ASN A 92 9.71 -3.64 18.55
C ASN A 92 11.19 -4.05 18.53
N TYR A 93 11.98 -3.44 17.62
CA TYR A 93 13.39 -3.79 17.41
C TYR A 93 14.35 -2.69 17.87
N TYR A 94 13.89 -1.44 17.89
CA TYR A 94 14.67 -0.31 18.38
C TYR A 94 13.84 0.46 19.43
N PRO A 95 13.75 -0.05 20.66
CA PRO A 95 12.77 0.40 21.66
C PRO A 95 12.91 1.87 22.09
N ASP A 96 14.07 2.47 21.83
CA ASP A 96 14.36 3.88 22.11
C ASP A 96 13.60 4.83 21.17
N TYR A 97 13.13 4.35 20.02
CA TYR A 97 12.33 5.15 19.09
C TYR A 97 10.84 4.94 19.31
N ILE A 98 10.21 6.02 19.74
CA ILE A 98 8.80 6.09 20.06
C ILE A 98 8.23 7.34 19.39
N ILE A 99 7.10 7.19 18.69
CA ILE A 99 6.38 8.31 18.09
C ILE A 99 4.92 8.29 18.53
N SER A 100 4.38 9.45 18.90
CA SER A 100 2.97 9.61 19.23
C SER A 100 2.24 10.14 18.01
N LEU A 101 1.30 9.36 17.48
CA LEU A 101 0.50 9.68 16.31
C LEU A 101 -0.94 9.95 16.74
N ARG A 102 -1.55 10.97 16.14
CA ARG A 102 -2.97 11.26 16.35
C ARG A 102 -3.77 10.66 15.21
N CYS A 103 -4.69 9.74 15.51
CA CYS A 103 -5.57 9.11 14.52
C CYS A 103 -7.03 9.44 14.82
N ASN A 104 -7.84 9.56 13.77
CA ASN A 104 -9.28 9.72 13.92
C ASN A 104 -9.89 8.34 14.27
N SER A 105 -10.31 8.17 15.52
CA SER A 105 -10.91 6.92 16.01
C SER A 105 -12.42 6.83 15.78
N ARG A 106 -13.07 7.91 15.32
CA ARG A 106 -14.53 7.96 15.04
C ARG A 106 -14.86 7.86 13.55
N LEU A 107 -16.11 7.48 13.27
CA LEU A 107 -16.74 7.52 11.95
C LEU A 107 -16.41 8.85 11.28
N LEU A 108 -15.76 8.79 10.11
CA LEU A 108 -15.38 9.97 9.34
C LEU A 108 -16.60 10.90 9.15
N ASN A 109 -16.48 12.18 9.52
CA ASN A 109 -17.51 13.15 9.22
C ASN A 109 -17.62 13.29 7.69
N VAL A 110 -18.85 13.36 7.18
CA VAL A 110 -19.13 13.49 5.74
C VAL A 110 -18.43 14.72 5.16
N GLU A 111 -18.37 15.80 5.94
CA GLU A 111 -17.66 17.02 5.53
C GLU A 111 -16.15 16.79 5.38
N ASP A 112 -15.50 16.10 6.31
CA ASP A 112 -14.08 15.75 6.24
C ASP A 112 -13.76 14.82 5.05
N VAL A 113 -14.67 13.89 4.73
CA VAL A 113 -14.50 12.99 3.56
C VAL A 113 -14.64 13.74 2.24
N LEU A 114 -15.54 14.71 2.17
CA LEU A 114 -15.84 15.44 0.93
C LEU A 114 -14.91 16.62 0.69
N THR A 115 -14.25 17.14 1.73
CA THR A 115 -13.35 18.31 1.63
C THR A 115 -11.86 17.97 1.62
N SER A 116 -11.47 16.76 2.04
CA SER A 116 -10.07 16.33 2.06
C SER A 116 -9.65 15.73 0.73
N PHE A 117 -8.51 16.19 0.20
CA PHE A 117 -7.96 15.76 -1.10
C PHE A 117 -7.48 14.29 -1.07
N ASP A 118 -6.96 13.85 0.08
CA ASP A 118 -6.76 12.45 0.44
C ASP A 118 -6.99 12.26 1.95
N ASN A 119 -7.44 11.06 2.34
CA ASN A 119 -7.53 10.63 3.75
C ASN A 119 -6.69 9.38 4.00
N THR A 120 -5.72 9.10 3.12
CA THR A 120 -4.87 7.92 3.22
C THR A 120 -3.88 8.17 4.37
N GLY A 121 -3.87 7.29 5.38
CA GLY A 121 -3.06 7.49 6.59
C GLY A 121 -3.83 8.16 7.77
N ASN A 122 -4.89 8.94 7.49
CA ASN A 122 -5.74 9.55 8.54
C ASN A 122 -6.60 8.53 9.30
N VAL A 123 -6.85 7.38 8.67
CA VAL A 123 -7.63 6.26 9.22
C VAL A 123 -6.72 5.20 9.84
N CYS A 124 -5.59 4.90 9.20
CA CYS A 124 -4.60 3.95 9.69
C CYS A 124 -3.29 4.01 8.91
N ILE A 125 -2.18 3.62 9.56
CA ILE A 125 -0.86 3.46 8.93
C ILE A 125 -0.85 2.21 8.04
N TRP A 126 -0.39 2.34 6.79
CA TRP A 126 -0.28 1.23 5.83
C TRP A 126 1.02 0.43 5.99
N PRO A 127 1.06 -0.85 5.56
CA PRO A 127 2.28 -1.67 5.67
C PRO A 127 3.53 -1.04 5.02
N SER A 128 3.36 -0.36 3.89
CA SER A 128 4.46 0.34 3.21
C SER A 128 4.98 1.55 4.00
N GLU A 129 4.07 2.29 4.66
CA GLU A 129 4.43 3.40 5.55
C GLU A 129 5.13 2.88 6.82
N GLU A 130 4.65 1.77 7.38
CA GLU A 130 5.26 1.08 8.51
C GLU A 130 6.70 0.66 8.20
N ILE A 131 6.92 0.05 7.02
CA ILE A 131 8.24 -0.38 6.56
C ILE A 131 9.15 0.82 6.29
N LEU A 132 8.61 1.87 5.66
CA LEU A 132 9.35 3.11 5.42
C LEU A 132 9.81 3.74 6.75
N ALA A 133 8.91 3.87 7.72
CA ALA A 133 9.24 4.42 9.03
C ALA A 133 10.33 3.60 9.73
N TYR A 134 10.23 2.27 9.71
CA TYR A 134 11.26 1.38 10.23
C TYR A 134 12.62 1.56 9.53
N TYR A 135 12.61 1.72 8.21
CA TYR A 135 13.82 1.97 7.43
C TYR A 135 14.44 3.33 7.77
N CYS A 136 13.64 4.38 7.92
CA CYS A 136 14.11 5.71 8.33
C CYS A 136 14.75 5.67 9.73
N LEU A 137 14.19 4.95 10.68
CA LEU A 137 14.78 4.81 12.03
C LEU A 137 16.18 4.15 12.00
N LYS A 138 16.40 3.25 11.04
CA LYS A 138 17.73 2.62 10.82
C LYS A 138 18.77 3.60 10.25
N HIS A 139 18.33 4.74 9.71
CA HIS A 139 19.13 5.67 8.92
C HIS A 139 18.89 7.14 9.32
N GLN A 140 18.74 7.43 10.61
CA GLN A 140 18.19 8.69 11.14
C GLN A 140 18.90 10.01 10.75
N GLU A 141 20.15 9.99 10.28
CA GLU A 141 20.97 11.20 10.03
C GLU A 141 20.59 12.04 8.79
N ILE A 142 19.59 11.64 7.99
CA ILE A 142 19.47 12.07 6.58
C ILE A 142 18.08 12.59 6.13
N PHE A 143 17.14 12.90 7.04
CA PHE A 143 15.74 13.15 6.63
C PHE A 143 15.17 14.54 6.91
N SER A 144 14.34 15.03 5.98
CA SER A 144 13.46 16.21 6.09
C SER A 144 12.13 15.95 5.35
N ILE A 145 11.02 16.52 5.83
CA ILE A 145 9.64 16.27 5.33
C ILE A 145 9.22 17.33 4.31
N LEU A 146 8.52 16.95 3.22
CA LEU A 146 8.05 17.86 2.16
C LEU A 146 6.65 17.51 1.62
N ARG A 147 5.87 18.52 1.19
CA ARG A 147 4.63 18.39 0.42
C ARG A 147 4.89 18.62 -1.08
N TRP A 148 4.34 17.75 -1.92
CA TRP A 148 4.73 17.56 -3.32
C TRP A 148 3.74 18.16 -4.34
N ASP A 149 2.63 18.74 -3.89
CA ASP A 149 1.51 19.21 -4.71
C ASP A 149 1.52 20.73 -5.01
N ASN A 150 2.62 21.43 -4.69
CA ASN A 150 2.76 22.87 -4.91
C ASN A 150 4.03 23.21 -5.72
N GLU A 151 3.84 23.72 -6.94
CA GLU A 151 4.92 24.11 -7.87
C GLU A 151 5.89 25.16 -7.28
N THR A 152 5.39 26.05 -6.43
CA THR A 152 6.20 27.09 -5.79
C THR A 152 7.15 26.49 -4.75
N ASP A 153 6.68 25.49 -4.01
CA ASP A 153 7.46 24.80 -2.98
C ASP A 153 8.50 23.87 -3.64
N VAL A 154 8.13 23.19 -4.73
CA VAL A 154 9.03 22.31 -5.49
C VAL A 154 10.15 23.11 -6.16
N SER A 155 9.84 24.25 -6.78
CA SER A 155 10.83 25.07 -7.49
C SER A 155 11.89 25.65 -6.55
N GLN A 156 11.52 25.98 -5.30
CA GLN A 156 12.48 26.50 -4.32
C GLN A 156 13.46 25.44 -3.81
N LEU A 157 13.11 24.17 -3.96
CA LEU A 157 13.83 23.03 -3.39
C LEU A 157 14.41 22.11 -4.46
N GLU A 158 14.46 22.60 -5.70
CA GLU A 158 15.07 21.90 -6.82
C GLU A 158 16.55 21.62 -6.53
N GLY A 159 16.95 20.36 -6.62
CA GLY A 159 18.32 19.93 -6.35
C GLY A 159 18.74 19.91 -4.88
N HIS A 160 17.84 20.15 -3.92
CA HIS A 160 18.23 20.32 -2.51
C HIS A 160 18.32 19.02 -1.71
N PHE A 161 17.77 17.91 -2.21
CA PHE A 161 17.67 16.67 -1.44
C PHE A 161 18.62 15.59 -1.92
N ASP A 162 19.53 15.15 -1.05
CA ASP A 162 20.35 13.96 -1.30
C ASP A 162 19.49 12.68 -1.34
N ILE A 163 18.40 12.65 -0.56
CA ILE A 163 17.47 11.53 -0.52
C ILE A 163 16.03 12.01 -0.61
N VAL A 164 15.28 11.43 -1.54
CA VAL A 164 13.81 11.53 -1.59
C VAL A 164 13.23 10.16 -1.28
N MET A 165 12.23 10.07 -0.41
CA MET A 165 11.59 8.80 -0.10
C MET A 165 10.09 8.86 -0.32
N CYS A 166 9.50 7.77 -0.77
CA CYS A 166 8.05 7.63 -0.79
C CYS A 166 7.61 6.18 -0.57
N ALA A 167 6.42 6.02 0.01
CA ALA A 167 5.80 4.74 0.25
C ALA A 167 4.45 4.68 -0.46
N ASP A 168 4.25 3.62 -1.25
CA ASP A 168 2.97 3.24 -1.85
C ASP A 168 2.22 4.36 -2.59
N CYS A 169 2.92 5.23 -3.31
CA CYS A 169 2.31 6.34 -4.06
C CYS A 169 2.27 6.11 -5.58
N LEU A 170 2.56 4.88 -6.04
CA LEU A 170 2.74 4.57 -7.48
C LEU A 170 1.43 4.25 -8.22
N PHE A 171 0.34 4.04 -7.47
CA PHE A 171 -0.93 3.53 -7.99
C PHE A 171 -1.83 4.61 -8.62
N LEU A 172 -1.48 5.90 -8.46
CA LEU A 172 -2.28 7.02 -8.98
C LEU A 172 -1.91 7.31 -10.43
N ASP A 173 -2.65 6.73 -11.37
CA ASP A 173 -2.39 6.86 -12.82
C ASP A 173 -2.23 8.32 -13.28
N GLN A 174 -3.12 9.20 -12.83
CA GLN A 174 -3.14 10.61 -13.24
C GLN A 174 -1.94 11.43 -12.71
N TYR A 175 -1.26 10.97 -11.65
CA TYR A 175 -0.18 11.69 -11.00
C TYR A 175 1.19 11.00 -11.14
N ARG A 176 1.25 9.80 -11.72
CA ARG A 176 2.48 9.01 -11.81
C ARG A 176 3.60 9.75 -12.53
N ALA A 177 3.31 10.42 -13.64
CA ALA A 177 4.29 11.21 -14.37
C ALA A 177 4.76 12.44 -13.57
N SER A 178 3.82 13.14 -12.92
CA SER A 178 4.13 14.27 -12.05
C SER A 178 4.99 13.87 -10.84
N LEU A 179 4.76 12.68 -10.28
CA LEU A 179 5.59 12.14 -9.20
C LEU A 179 7.03 11.90 -9.67
N VAL A 180 7.22 11.30 -10.85
CA VAL A 180 8.56 11.10 -11.42
C VAL A 180 9.26 12.44 -11.64
N ASP A 181 8.55 13.43 -12.18
CA ASP A 181 9.07 14.78 -12.39
C ASP A 181 9.47 15.45 -11.06
N ALA A 182 8.60 15.40 -10.05
CA ALA A 182 8.87 15.93 -8.72
C ALA A 182 10.10 15.28 -8.09
N ILE A 183 10.21 13.95 -8.11
CA ILE A 183 11.39 13.23 -7.60
C ILE A 183 12.65 13.73 -8.34
N LYS A 184 12.60 13.87 -9.66
CA LYS A 184 13.74 14.32 -10.46
C LYS A 184 14.15 15.75 -10.12
N ARG A 185 13.21 16.67 -9.96
CA ARG A 185 13.49 18.07 -9.63
C ARG A 185 14.05 18.19 -8.22
N LEU A 186 13.42 17.55 -7.24
CA LEU A 186 13.82 17.64 -5.82
C LEU A 186 15.20 17.01 -5.54
N LEU A 187 15.57 15.93 -6.24
CA LEU A 187 16.84 15.25 -6.03
C LEU A 187 18.05 16.16 -6.39
N HIS A 188 19.06 16.18 -5.53
CA HIS A 188 20.41 16.60 -5.89
C HIS A 188 20.96 15.75 -7.04
N HIS A 189 21.97 16.25 -7.78
CA HIS A 189 22.51 15.55 -8.95
C HIS A 189 23.07 14.15 -8.63
N SER A 190 23.62 13.99 -7.42
CA SER A 190 24.15 12.72 -6.88
C SER A 190 23.19 12.03 -5.92
N GLY A 191 21.97 12.56 -5.78
CA GLY A 191 20.99 12.05 -4.83
C GLY A 191 20.42 10.70 -5.23
N LYS A 192 19.64 10.11 -4.33
CA LYS A 192 18.93 8.85 -4.55
C LYS A 192 17.46 8.97 -4.15
N ALA A 193 16.56 8.34 -4.91
CA ALA A 193 15.18 8.15 -4.45
C ALA A 193 14.99 6.73 -3.92
N LEU A 194 14.41 6.60 -2.72
CA LEU A 194 14.16 5.33 -2.04
C LEU A 194 12.66 5.08 -1.97
N ILE A 195 12.17 4.09 -2.71
CA ILE A 195 10.74 3.89 -2.91
C ILE A 195 10.34 2.50 -2.42
N PHE A 196 9.33 2.44 -1.55
CA PHE A 196 8.75 1.20 -1.06
C PHE A 196 7.30 1.08 -1.55
N ALA A 197 7.03 0.19 -2.50
CA ALA A 197 5.69 0.05 -3.06
C ALA A 197 5.39 -1.39 -3.45
N PRO A 198 4.15 -1.89 -3.25
CA PRO A 198 3.74 -3.16 -3.81
C PRO A 198 3.61 -3.08 -5.33
N LEU A 199 3.55 -4.23 -5.99
CA LEU A 199 3.31 -4.31 -7.43
C LEU A 199 2.03 -3.58 -7.85
N ARG A 200 0.95 -3.82 -7.08
CA ARG A 200 -0.41 -3.33 -7.32
C ARG A 200 -0.78 -3.46 -8.80
N GLY A 201 -0.85 -4.70 -9.27
CA GLY A 201 -0.98 -5.00 -10.69
C GLY A 201 0.30 -4.62 -11.43
N ASP A 202 0.19 -3.70 -12.37
CA ASP A 202 1.31 -3.26 -13.21
C ASP A 202 1.80 -1.83 -12.87
N THR A 203 1.22 -1.20 -11.84
CA THR A 203 1.48 0.22 -11.52
C THR A 203 2.93 0.48 -11.13
N LEU A 204 3.58 -0.44 -10.41
CA LEU A 204 5.00 -0.36 -10.11
C LEU A 204 5.86 -0.38 -11.37
N ASN A 205 5.58 -1.31 -12.31
CA ASN A 205 6.36 -1.41 -13.55
C ASN A 205 6.16 -0.19 -14.44
N GLN A 206 4.92 0.33 -14.52
CA GLN A 206 4.62 1.57 -15.24
C GLN A 206 5.37 2.77 -14.67
N PHE A 207 5.52 2.84 -13.33
CA PHE A 207 6.35 3.86 -12.70
C PHE A 207 7.82 3.69 -13.09
N CYS A 208 8.37 2.48 -13.01
CA CYS A 208 9.75 2.23 -13.44
C CYS A 208 9.99 2.67 -14.89
N SER A 209 9.09 2.31 -15.82
CA SER A 209 9.20 2.71 -17.23
C SER A 209 9.15 4.22 -17.44
N LEU A 210 8.39 4.97 -16.62
CA LEU A 210 8.36 6.43 -16.69
C LEU A 210 9.63 7.05 -16.10
N ALA A 211 10.14 6.50 -15.00
CA ALA A 211 11.38 6.95 -14.37
C ALA A 211 12.60 6.71 -15.28
N GLU A 212 12.71 5.55 -15.91
CA GLU A 212 13.75 5.26 -16.92
C GLU A 212 13.69 6.25 -18.08
N LYS A 213 12.50 6.51 -18.64
CA LYS A 213 12.31 7.53 -19.70
C LYS A 213 12.68 8.94 -19.25
N ALA A 214 12.57 9.23 -17.96
CA ALA A 214 12.98 10.49 -17.35
C ALA A 214 14.48 10.54 -17.03
N GLY A 215 15.26 9.50 -17.34
CA GLY A 215 16.72 9.47 -17.13
C GLY A 215 17.12 9.01 -15.72
N PHE A 216 16.35 8.11 -15.11
CA PHE A 216 16.77 7.40 -13.90
C PHE A 216 17.28 6.00 -14.24
N SER A 217 18.38 5.61 -13.58
CA SER A 217 18.73 4.21 -13.39
C SER A 217 17.98 3.66 -12.16
N ILE A 218 17.51 2.41 -12.24
CA ILE A 218 16.66 1.80 -11.21
C ILE A 218 17.26 0.48 -10.75
N GLU A 219 17.53 0.37 -9.45
CA GLU A 219 17.80 -0.91 -8.78
C GLU A 219 16.53 -1.39 -8.07
N ARG A 220 16.12 -2.64 -8.31
CA ARG A 220 14.94 -3.24 -7.69
C ARG A 220 15.35 -4.38 -6.79
N HIS A 221 14.92 -4.31 -5.53
CA HIS A 221 15.19 -5.32 -4.52
C HIS A 221 13.89 -5.91 -3.98
N GLU A 222 13.80 -7.23 -4.04
CA GLU A 222 12.70 -7.98 -3.42
C GLU A 222 13.04 -8.39 -1.99
N ASN A 223 14.29 -8.79 -1.72
CA ASN A 223 14.75 -9.28 -0.41
C ASN A 223 15.73 -8.29 0.24
N TYR A 224 15.23 -7.11 0.60
CA TYR A 224 16.03 -6.01 1.13
C TYR A 224 16.25 -6.05 2.65
N ASP A 225 15.46 -6.83 3.40
CA ASP A 225 15.70 -7.11 4.83
C ASP A 225 15.25 -8.55 5.15
N GLU A 226 16.12 -9.30 5.83
CA GLU A 226 15.91 -10.71 6.14
C GLU A 226 14.63 -10.95 6.95
N ARG A 227 14.29 -10.05 7.89
CA ARG A 227 13.08 -10.20 8.71
C ARG A 227 11.82 -9.99 7.88
N ILE A 228 11.83 -8.99 7.01
CA ILE A 228 10.71 -8.71 6.10
C ILE A 228 10.51 -9.88 5.14
N SER A 229 11.59 -10.44 4.58
CA SER A 229 11.55 -11.65 3.74
C SER A 229 11.01 -12.87 4.50
N ASN A 230 11.37 -13.03 5.77
CA ASN A 230 10.86 -14.11 6.63
C ASN A 230 9.37 -13.94 6.93
N PHE A 231 8.91 -12.74 7.27
CA PHE A 231 7.49 -12.45 7.44
C PHE A 231 6.71 -12.68 6.15
N HIS A 232 7.22 -12.20 5.02
CA HIS A 232 6.62 -12.42 3.71
C HIS A 232 6.40 -13.91 3.43
N SER A 233 7.43 -14.72 3.63
CA SER A 233 7.39 -16.17 3.41
C SER A 233 6.36 -16.85 4.32
N LYS A 234 6.32 -16.46 5.61
CA LYS A 234 5.36 -16.98 6.58
C LYS A 234 3.92 -16.62 6.19
N LEU A 235 3.63 -15.34 5.94
CA LEU A 235 2.30 -14.84 5.58
C LEU A 235 1.78 -15.47 4.28
N LYS A 236 2.64 -15.63 3.28
CA LYS A 236 2.29 -16.28 2.01
C LYS A 236 1.93 -17.76 2.18
N LYS A 237 2.45 -18.42 3.22
CA LYS A 237 2.17 -19.83 3.50
C LYS A 237 0.95 -20.01 4.40
N GLU A 238 0.88 -19.23 5.47
CA GLU A 238 -0.03 -19.44 6.60
C GLU A 238 -1.31 -18.58 6.51
N GLU A 239 -1.28 -17.45 5.81
CA GLU A 239 -2.30 -16.41 5.88
C GLU A 239 -2.82 -16.03 4.48
N LYS A 240 -3.00 -17.02 3.59
CA LYS A 240 -3.35 -16.81 2.17
C LYS A 240 -4.70 -16.11 1.93
N ASP A 241 -5.63 -16.25 2.86
CA ASP A 241 -6.97 -15.66 2.75
C ASP A 241 -6.99 -14.15 3.07
N ILE A 242 -5.91 -13.66 3.70
CA ILE A 242 -5.77 -12.27 4.13
C ILE A 242 -4.57 -11.55 3.51
N TYR A 243 -3.51 -12.27 3.13
CA TYR A 243 -2.27 -11.71 2.60
C TYR A 243 -2.13 -11.94 1.10
N ASP A 244 -2.27 -10.85 0.32
CA ASP A 244 -1.94 -10.81 -1.11
C ASP A 244 -0.59 -10.08 -1.34
N PRO A 245 0.47 -10.78 -1.79
CA PRO A 245 1.76 -10.16 -2.12
C PRO A 245 1.66 -8.99 -3.11
N ASN A 246 0.73 -9.07 -4.08
CA ASN A 246 0.55 -8.03 -5.08
C ASN A 246 0.05 -6.72 -4.47
N LEU A 247 -0.67 -6.78 -3.34
CA LEU A 247 -1.24 -5.62 -2.66
C LEU A 247 -0.48 -5.22 -1.40
N HIS A 248 0.24 -6.14 -0.77
CA HIS A 248 0.80 -5.95 0.57
C HIS A 248 2.31 -6.02 0.66
N TYR A 249 3.00 -6.67 -0.28
CA TYR A 249 4.47 -6.81 -0.21
C TYR A 249 5.16 -5.65 -0.94
N PRO A 250 5.83 -4.72 -0.25
CA PRO A 250 6.52 -3.65 -0.93
C PRO A 250 7.85 -4.15 -1.48
N PHE A 251 8.10 -3.86 -2.75
CA PHE A 251 9.43 -3.89 -3.34
C PHE A 251 10.18 -2.62 -2.93
N PHE A 252 11.50 -2.72 -2.82
CA PHE A 252 12.37 -1.59 -2.60
C PHE A 252 13.03 -1.18 -3.91
N LEU A 253 12.80 0.05 -4.36
CA LEU A 253 13.45 0.64 -5.52
C LEU A 253 14.45 1.71 -5.07
N VAL A 254 15.61 1.71 -5.71
CA VAL A 254 16.60 2.79 -5.61
C VAL A 254 16.72 3.44 -6.98
N LEU A 255 16.39 4.72 -7.07
CA LEU A 255 16.51 5.51 -8.30
C LEU A 255 17.72 6.44 -8.18
N THR A 256 18.53 6.52 -9.23
CA THR A 256 19.64 7.49 -9.36
C THR A 256 19.59 8.17 -10.71
N LYS A 257 19.88 9.47 -10.78
CA LYS A 257 19.94 10.20 -12.06
C LYS A 257 21.08 9.63 -12.92
N GLU A 258 20.80 9.32 -14.18
CA GLU A 258 21.86 9.10 -15.16
C GLU A 258 22.53 10.45 -15.46
N GLY A 259 23.87 10.47 -15.42
CA GLY A 259 24.69 11.68 -15.55
C GLY A 259 24.69 12.28 -16.95
#